data_AF-A0A0A7S5I3-F1
#
_entry.id   AF-A0A0A7S5I3-F1
#
_cell.length_a   1.000
_cell.length_b   1.000
_cell.length_c   1.000
_cell.angle_alpha   90.00
_cell.angle_beta   90.00
_cell.angle_gamma   90.00
#
_symmetry.space_group_name_H-M   'P 1'
#
loop_
_entity.id
_entity.type
_entity.pdbx_description
1 polymer ?
#
loop_
_entity_poly.entity_id
_entity_poly.type
_entity_poly.pdbx_seq_one_letter_code
_entity_poly.pdbx_strand_id
1 'polypeptide(L)'
;MCGFLASPLPPESLADELLNAGLIAGKALGRRFLPFYEPFTLDVLWHSYEAPKSHLGLLLPDDTHYYFINTNGDCCVFHAIDYEDEKEFAQRFVNPKLRFNLLNQAALYHLVVTWQDLCEQQKKPLSEQALSRIMALFYDPHATQLDNDQDRRAYVLFSLQYGQLMTNEELSKLIKEVIEDSHKQGQLGYLLSQRKEALSLLSQAQ
;
A
#
# COMPACT_ATOMS: atom_id res chain seq x y z
N MET A 1 -11.85 -10.69 4.86
CA MET A 1 -11.10 -10.10 5.99
C MET A 1 -12.11 -9.65 7.03
N CYS A 2 -11.90 -9.98 8.30
CA CYS A 2 -12.76 -9.57 9.40
C CYS A 2 -11.91 -8.81 10.42
N GLY A 3 -12.49 -7.79 11.04
CA GLY A 3 -11.93 -7.10 12.19
C GLY A 3 -12.87 -7.21 13.38
N PHE A 4 -12.34 -7.12 14.59
CA PHE A 4 -13.12 -7.00 15.81
C PHE A 4 -12.49 -5.99 16.77
N LEU A 5 -13.34 -5.36 17.55
CA LEU A 5 -12.99 -4.33 18.51
C LEU A 5 -13.32 -4.82 19.91
N ALA A 6 -12.42 -4.53 20.85
CA ALA A 6 -12.68 -4.68 22.28
C ALA A 6 -12.57 -3.29 22.93
N SER A 7 -13.66 -2.81 23.50
CA SER A 7 -13.75 -1.48 24.10
C SER A 7 -14.66 -1.53 25.34
N PRO A 8 -14.37 -0.74 26.39
CA PRO A 8 -15.31 -0.55 27.49
C PRO A 8 -16.50 0.33 27.09
N LEU A 9 -16.43 1.04 25.96
CA LEU A 9 -17.50 1.91 25.49
C LEU A 9 -18.73 1.11 25.03
N PRO A 10 -19.95 1.59 25.33
CA PRO A 10 -21.17 1.07 24.72
C PRO A 10 -21.12 1.18 23.18
N PRO A 11 -21.80 0.29 22.43
CA PRO A 11 -21.73 0.27 20.97
C PRO A 11 -22.04 1.60 20.27
N GLU A 12 -23.03 2.37 20.77
CA GLU A 12 -23.40 3.67 20.20
C GLU A 12 -22.28 4.70 20.38
N SER A 13 -21.75 4.82 21.60
CA SER A 13 -20.63 5.73 21.89
C SER A 13 -19.38 5.33 21.11
N LEU A 14 -19.08 4.04 21.01
CA LEU A 14 -17.96 3.56 20.20
C LEU A 14 -18.15 3.93 18.72
N ALA A 15 -19.36 3.80 18.17
CA ALA A 15 -19.62 4.17 16.78
C ALA A 15 -19.40 5.68 16.53
N ASP A 16 -19.86 6.54 17.44
CA ASP A 16 -19.66 7.99 17.36
C ASP A 16 -18.17 8.36 17.44
N GLU A 17 -17.41 7.74 18.35
CA GLU A 17 -15.97 7.96 18.47
C GLU A 17 -15.20 7.51 17.21
N LEU A 18 -15.53 6.35 16.65
CA LEU A 18 -14.90 5.87 15.41
C LEU A 18 -15.25 6.77 14.22
N LEU A 19 -16.46 7.32 14.18
CA LEU A 19 -16.85 8.30 13.17
C LEU A 19 -16.02 9.58 13.30
N ASN A 20 -15.87 10.10 14.52
CA ASN A 20 -15.05 11.28 14.79
C ASN A 20 -13.58 11.06 14.44
N ALA A 21 -13.00 9.91 14.82
CA ALA A 21 -11.64 9.53 14.44
C ALA A 21 -11.46 9.51 12.91
N GLY A 22 -12.42 8.95 12.18
CA GLY A 22 -12.39 8.93 10.70
C GLY A 22 -12.50 10.34 10.08
N LEU A 23 -13.23 11.26 10.71
CA LEU A 23 -13.32 12.67 10.28
C LEU A 23 -12.01 13.43 10.55
N ILE A 24 -11.42 13.28 11.74
CA ILE A 24 -10.15 13.89 12.12
C ILE A 24 -9.02 13.41 11.21
N ALA A 25 -8.92 12.08 11.01
CA ALA A 25 -7.95 11.48 10.10
C ALA A 25 -8.15 11.92 8.65
N GLY A 26 -9.41 11.97 8.19
CA GLY A 26 -9.77 12.51 6.88
C GLY A 26 -9.24 13.92 6.71
N LYS A 27 -9.56 14.83 7.64
CA LYS A 27 -9.11 16.23 7.63
C LYS A 27 -7.59 16.35 7.60
N ALA A 28 -6.87 15.60 8.42
CA ALA A 28 -5.40 15.61 8.45
C ALA A 28 -4.76 15.17 7.10
N LEU A 29 -5.47 14.31 6.36
CA LEU A 29 -5.08 13.84 5.04
C LEU A 29 -5.61 14.70 3.88
N GLY A 30 -6.35 15.78 4.15
CA GLY A 30 -6.98 16.61 3.11
C GLY A 30 -8.18 15.94 2.43
N ARG A 31 -8.87 15.04 3.12
CA ARG A 31 -10.07 14.32 2.68
C ARG A 31 -11.26 14.63 3.60
N ARG A 32 -12.47 14.31 3.16
CA ARG A 32 -13.67 14.45 4.01
C ARG A 32 -13.71 13.43 5.14
N PHE A 33 -13.29 12.20 4.85
CA PHE A 33 -13.40 11.09 5.79
C PHE A 33 -12.39 10.00 5.41
N LEU A 34 -11.82 9.32 6.41
CA LEU A 34 -11.02 8.10 6.23
C LEU A 34 -11.79 6.90 6.81
N PRO A 35 -12.27 5.96 5.98
CA PRO A 35 -12.91 4.72 6.46
C PRO A 35 -11.84 3.73 6.93
N PHE A 36 -11.11 4.06 8.00
CA PHE A 36 -9.96 3.26 8.46
C PHE A 36 -10.34 1.84 8.90
N TYR A 37 -11.61 1.60 9.22
CA TYR A 37 -12.14 0.28 9.58
C TYR A 37 -12.40 -0.62 8.36
N GLU A 38 -12.33 -0.10 7.13
CA GLU A 38 -12.43 -0.93 5.92
C GLU A 38 -11.18 -1.82 5.83
N PRO A 39 -11.33 -3.15 5.68
CA PRO A 39 -10.19 -4.07 5.77
C PRO A 39 -8.98 -3.74 4.89
N PHE A 40 -9.19 -3.38 3.62
CA PHE A 40 -8.09 -3.06 2.73
C PHE A 40 -7.46 -1.69 3.05
N THR A 41 -8.27 -0.68 3.38
CA THR A 41 -7.77 0.60 3.92
C THR A 41 -6.90 0.34 5.15
N LEU A 42 -7.37 -0.46 6.10
CA LEU A 42 -6.64 -0.75 7.34
C LEU A 42 -5.29 -1.41 7.06
N ASP A 43 -5.24 -2.33 6.10
CA ASP A 43 -4.00 -2.99 5.69
C ASP A 43 -3.03 -2.03 4.98
N VAL A 44 -3.56 -1.13 4.14
CA VAL A 44 -2.79 -0.03 3.53
C VAL A 44 -2.23 0.91 4.60
N LEU A 45 -3.01 1.25 5.62
CA LEU A 45 -2.53 2.05 6.74
C LEU A 45 -1.41 1.31 7.47
N TRP A 46 -1.61 0.03 7.80
CA TRP A 46 -0.63 -0.82 8.49
C TRP A 46 0.72 -0.85 7.77
N HIS A 47 0.73 -1.05 6.46
CA HIS A 47 1.98 -1.10 5.68
C HIS A 47 2.54 0.28 5.26
N SER A 48 1.85 1.37 5.62
CA SER A 48 2.33 2.74 5.38
C SER A 48 3.24 3.29 6.48
N TYR A 49 3.44 2.55 7.57
CA TYR A 49 4.33 2.93 8.67
C TYR A 49 5.36 1.85 8.99
N GLU A 50 6.50 2.25 9.53
CA GLU A 50 7.47 1.30 10.12
C GLU A 50 6.98 0.77 11.47
N ALA A 51 6.32 1.61 12.26
CA ALA A 51 5.74 1.27 13.57
C ALA A 51 4.20 1.42 13.56
N PRO A 52 3.45 0.60 12.80
CA PRO A 52 2.02 0.84 12.56
C PRO A 52 1.18 0.98 13.82
N LYS A 53 1.50 0.22 14.88
CA LYS A 53 0.77 0.26 16.15
C LYS A 53 0.79 1.65 16.80
N SER A 54 1.91 2.38 16.71
CA SER A 54 2.04 3.72 17.33
C SER A 54 1.29 4.82 16.59
N HIS A 55 0.84 4.55 15.36
CA HIS A 55 0.10 5.51 14.52
C HIS A 55 -1.38 5.14 14.43
N LEU A 56 -1.69 3.86 14.24
CA LEU A 56 -3.07 3.36 14.18
C LEU A 56 -3.78 3.47 15.52
N GLY A 57 -3.06 3.41 16.64
CA GLY A 57 -3.63 3.62 17.96
C GLY A 57 -4.28 4.99 18.13
N LEU A 58 -3.83 6.01 17.39
CA LEU A 58 -4.41 7.36 17.39
C LEU A 58 -5.85 7.40 16.84
N LEU A 59 -6.27 6.35 16.11
CA LEU A 59 -7.60 6.26 15.52
C LEU A 59 -8.62 5.59 16.45
N LEU A 60 -8.19 5.12 17.62
CA LEU A 60 -9.05 4.40 18.55
C LEU A 60 -9.36 5.29 19.76
N PRO A 61 -10.60 5.23 20.28
CA PRO A 61 -10.92 5.84 21.56
C PRO A 61 -10.22 5.12 22.70
N ASP A 62 -10.10 5.80 23.84
CA ASP A 62 -9.41 5.31 25.04
C ASP A 62 -9.79 3.87 25.41
N ASP A 63 -8.80 3.13 25.92
CA ASP A 63 -8.92 1.73 26.34
C ASP A 63 -9.45 0.75 25.26
N THR A 64 -9.43 1.14 23.98
CA THR A 64 -9.91 0.31 22.87
C THR A 64 -8.78 -0.45 22.18
N HIS A 65 -9.07 -1.69 21.79
CA HIS A 65 -8.19 -2.55 21.01
C HIS A 65 -8.86 -2.91 19.69
N TYR A 66 -8.11 -2.86 18.59
CA TYR A 66 -8.55 -3.30 17.27
C TYR A 66 -7.73 -4.50 16.82
N TYR A 67 -8.42 -5.54 16.38
CA TYR A 67 -7.85 -6.74 15.79
C TYR A 67 -8.34 -6.89 14.35
N PHE A 68 -7.45 -7.22 13.42
CA PHE A 68 -7.82 -7.55 12.04
C PHE A 68 -6.89 -8.59 11.43
N ILE A 69 -7.38 -9.25 10.39
CA ILE A 69 -6.56 -10.12 9.54
C ILE A 69 -6.12 -9.34 8.31
N ASN A 70 -4.81 -9.20 8.11
CA ASN A 70 -4.25 -8.51 6.94
C ASN A 70 -4.28 -9.40 5.67
N THR A 71 -3.86 -8.87 4.52
CA THR A 71 -3.78 -9.61 3.26
C THR A 71 -2.77 -10.76 3.26
N ASN A 72 -1.85 -10.80 4.22
CA ASN A 72 -0.93 -11.92 4.42
C ASN A 72 -1.53 -13.04 5.30
N GLY A 73 -2.69 -12.80 5.92
CA GLY A 73 -3.32 -13.72 6.85
C GLY A 73 -2.87 -13.56 8.32
N ASP A 74 -2.04 -12.55 8.62
CA ASP A 74 -1.58 -12.30 9.98
C ASP A 74 -2.68 -11.63 10.82
N CYS A 75 -2.75 -12.01 12.10
CA CYS A 75 -3.54 -11.29 13.08
C CYS A 75 -2.79 -10.05 13.56
N CYS A 76 -3.23 -8.89 13.10
CA CYS A 76 -2.70 -7.58 13.46
C CYS A 76 -3.52 -6.99 14.61
N VAL A 77 -2.81 -6.42 15.60
CA VAL A 77 -3.41 -5.80 16.79
C VAL A 77 -2.76 -4.45 17.09
N PHE A 78 -3.59 -3.46 17.41
CA PHE A 78 -3.17 -2.16 17.93
C PHE A 78 -4.16 -1.69 19.01
N HIS A 79 -3.67 -0.87 19.94
CA HIS A 79 -4.41 -0.33 21.07
C HIS A 79 -4.44 1.19 20.98
N ALA A 80 -5.42 1.79 21.66
CA ALA A 80 -5.59 3.24 21.74
C ALA A 80 -4.32 3.95 22.23
N ILE A 81 -4.05 5.10 21.64
CA ILE A 81 -2.94 5.96 22.01
C ILE A 81 -3.43 7.40 22.06
N ASP A 82 -3.21 8.03 23.20
CA ASP A 82 -3.63 9.41 23.43
C ASP A 82 -2.81 10.42 22.62
N TYR A 83 -3.44 11.57 22.39
CA TYR A 83 -2.85 12.77 21.83
C TYR A 83 -3.56 14.00 22.43
N GLU A 84 -2.87 15.13 22.50
CA GLU A 84 -3.35 16.35 23.16
C GLU A 84 -4.37 17.11 22.30
N ASP A 85 -4.12 17.21 20.99
CA ASP A 85 -4.98 17.94 20.06
C ASP A 85 -4.90 17.44 18.61
N GLU A 86 -5.78 17.96 17.73
CA GLU A 86 -5.80 17.59 16.30
C GLU A 86 -4.49 17.89 15.55
N LYS A 87 -3.69 18.86 16.02
CA LYS A 87 -2.42 19.22 15.40
C LYS A 87 -1.36 18.18 15.72
N GLU A 88 -1.26 17.74 16.98
CA GLU A 88 -0.40 16.64 17.39
C GLU A 88 -0.80 15.35 16.67
N PHE A 89 -2.10 15.04 16.63
CA PHE A 89 -2.63 13.91 15.84
C PHE A 89 -2.13 13.98 14.40
N ALA A 90 -2.30 15.12 13.72
CA ALA A 90 -1.91 15.24 12.32
C ALA A 90 -0.40 15.06 12.12
N GLN A 91 0.44 15.58 13.03
CA GLN A 91 1.90 15.43 12.97
C GLN A 91 2.34 13.97 13.14
N ARG A 92 1.68 13.22 14.04
CA ARG A 92 2.03 11.82 14.34
C ARG A 92 1.41 10.85 13.34
N PHE A 93 0.21 11.15 12.84
CA PHE A 93 -0.52 10.27 11.95
C PHE A 93 -0.09 10.41 10.49
N VAL A 94 0.15 11.63 10.01
CA VAL A 94 0.34 11.86 8.57
C VAL A 94 1.80 11.68 8.15
N ASN A 95 2.02 10.93 7.07
CA ASN A 95 3.32 10.86 6.40
C ASN A 95 3.18 10.85 4.86
N PRO A 96 4.24 11.15 4.08
CA PRO A 96 4.18 11.19 2.62
C PRO A 96 3.78 9.86 1.97
N LYS A 97 4.34 8.74 2.45
CA LYS A 97 4.05 7.39 1.94
C LYS A 97 2.58 7.03 2.14
N LEU A 98 2.03 7.30 3.32
CA LEU A 98 0.62 7.14 3.64
C LEU A 98 -0.28 7.95 2.69
N ARG A 99 0.00 9.24 2.51
CA ARG A 99 -0.77 10.11 1.61
C ARG A 99 -0.78 9.55 0.19
N PHE A 100 0.38 9.15 -0.30
CA PHE A 100 0.51 8.54 -1.62
C PHE A 100 -0.27 7.24 -1.74
N ASN A 101 -0.17 6.33 -0.77
CA ASN A 101 -0.85 5.04 -0.83
C ASN A 101 -2.37 5.19 -0.74
N LEU A 102 -2.88 6.05 0.13
CA LEU A 102 -4.33 6.32 0.22
C LEU A 102 -4.87 7.03 -1.02
N LEU A 103 -4.07 7.88 -1.67
CA LEU A 103 -4.41 8.46 -2.97
C LEU A 103 -4.57 7.38 -4.04
N ASN A 104 -3.70 6.37 -4.02
CA ASN A 104 -3.62 5.32 -5.03
C ASN A 104 -4.23 3.98 -4.58
N GLN A 105 -5.08 3.98 -3.53
CA GLN A 105 -5.57 2.76 -2.90
C GLN A 105 -6.25 1.81 -3.89
N ALA A 106 -7.05 2.33 -4.82
CA ALA A 106 -7.71 1.51 -5.84
C ALA A 106 -6.70 0.82 -6.78
N ALA A 107 -5.65 1.53 -7.20
CA ALA A 107 -4.60 0.96 -8.04
C ALA A 107 -3.81 -0.13 -7.29
N LEU A 108 -3.51 0.10 -6.00
CA LEU A 108 -2.87 -0.89 -5.13
C LEU A 108 -3.74 -2.15 -4.98
N TYR A 109 -5.05 -1.98 -4.78
CA TYR A 109 -5.98 -3.11 -4.70
C TYR A 109 -5.95 -3.95 -5.99
N HIS A 110 -6.03 -3.31 -7.15
CA HIS A 110 -5.96 -4.02 -8.43
C HIS A 110 -4.61 -4.71 -8.65
N LEU A 111 -3.51 -4.13 -8.19
CA LEU A 111 -2.19 -4.77 -8.22
C LEU A 111 -2.14 -6.02 -7.35
N VAL A 112 -2.68 -5.96 -6.13
CA VAL A 112 -2.76 -7.12 -5.22
C VAL A 112 -3.56 -8.26 -5.86
N VAL A 113 -4.76 -7.97 -6.36
CA VAL A 113 -5.63 -8.97 -7.00
C VAL A 113 -4.93 -9.56 -8.23
N THR A 114 -4.34 -8.72 -9.09
CA THR A 114 -3.62 -9.20 -10.28
C THR A 114 -2.44 -10.10 -9.91
N TRP A 115 -1.69 -9.73 -8.87
CA TRP A 115 -0.55 -10.52 -8.41
C TRP A 115 -0.99 -11.86 -7.82
N GLN A 116 -2.07 -11.86 -7.03
CA GLN A 116 -2.69 -13.09 -6.52
C GLN A 116 -3.10 -14.03 -7.66
N ASP A 117 -3.83 -13.52 -8.66
CA ASP A 117 -4.23 -14.30 -9.84
C ASP A 117 -3.02 -14.90 -10.58
N LEU A 118 -1.95 -14.13 -10.75
CA LEU A 118 -0.72 -14.59 -11.40
C LEU A 118 0.01 -15.66 -10.59
N CYS A 119 0.08 -15.51 -9.26
CA CYS A 119 0.64 -16.52 -8.37
C CYS A 119 -0.15 -17.83 -8.45
N GLU A 120 -1.48 -17.77 -8.41
CA GLU A 120 -2.36 -18.93 -8.54
C GLU A 120 -2.18 -19.65 -9.88
N GLN A 121 -2.17 -18.91 -10.99
CA GLN A 121 -1.93 -19.46 -12.32
C GLN A 121 -0.57 -20.15 -12.44
N GLN A 122 0.45 -19.61 -11.78
CA GLN A 122 1.81 -20.17 -11.75
C GLN A 122 1.99 -21.26 -10.69
N LYS A 123 0.96 -21.57 -9.88
CA LYS A 123 1.02 -22.46 -8.72
C LYS A 123 2.14 -22.08 -7.74
N LYS A 124 2.38 -20.77 -7.59
CA LYS A 124 3.33 -20.21 -6.63
C LYS A 124 2.57 -19.69 -5.41
N PRO A 125 3.09 -19.87 -4.20
CA PRO A 125 2.51 -19.23 -3.04
C PRO A 125 2.60 -17.71 -3.19
N LEU A 126 1.59 -17.01 -2.67
CA LEU A 126 1.70 -15.56 -2.48
C LEU A 126 2.84 -15.30 -1.48
N SER A 127 3.76 -14.39 -1.81
CA SER A 127 4.84 -14.05 -0.89
C SER A 127 4.29 -13.47 0.41
N GLU A 128 4.89 -13.84 1.54
CA GLU A 128 4.71 -13.10 2.78
C GLU A 128 4.96 -11.60 2.51
N GLN A 129 4.10 -10.72 3.00
CA GLN A 129 4.18 -9.27 2.83
C GLN A 129 3.94 -8.76 1.38
N ALA A 130 3.09 -9.45 0.60
CA ALA A 130 2.82 -9.08 -0.79
C ALA A 130 2.36 -7.61 -0.94
N LEU A 131 1.41 -7.15 -0.11
CA LEU A 131 0.94 -5.75 -0.17
C LEU A 131 2.06 -4.76 0.20
N SER A 132 2.85 -5.03 1.24
CA SER A 132 3.99 -4.20 1.62
C SER A 132 4.99 -4.04 0.46
N ARG A 133 5.30 -5.15 -0.22
CA ARG A 133 6.21 -5.15 -1.38
C ARG A 133 5.62 -4.41 -2.57
N ILE A 134 4.33 -4.60 -2.87
CA ILE A 134 3.61 -3.84 -3.91
C ILE A 134 3.68 -2.35 -3.60
N MET A 135 3.37 -1.92 -2.38
CA MET A 135 3.42 -0.52 -1.97
C MET A 135 4.84 0.05 -2.06
N ALA A 136 5.86 -0.72 -1.68
CA ALA A 136 7.25 -0.30 -1.79
C ALA A 136 7.66 -0.08 -3.26
N LEU A 137 7.32 -1.01 -4.16
CA LEU A 137 7.58 -0.89 -5.59
C LEU A 137 6.75 0.21 -6.26
N PHE A 138 5.52 0.42 -5.80
CA PHE A 138 4.62 1.43 -6.35
C PHE A 138 5.01 2.86 -5.92
N TYR A 139 5.63 3.00 -4.74
CA TYR A 139 6.20 4.24 -4.22
C TYR A 139 7.69 4.44 -4.57
N ASP A 140 8.28 3.50 -5.31
CA ASP A 140 9.67 3.60 -5.77
C ASP A 140 9.86 4.86 -6.65
N PRO A 141 11.01 5.58 -6.54
CA PRO A 141 11.21 6.83 -7.29
C PRO A 141 11.03 6.70 -8.80
N HIS A 142 11.32 5.54 -9.40
CA HIS A 142 11.12 5.32 -10.83
C HIS A 142 9.65 5.05 -11.15
N ALA A 143 8.95 4.31 -10.28
CA ALA A 143 7.51 4.10 -10.42
C ALA A 143 6.72 5.42 -10.30
N THR A 144 7.10 6.30 -9.37
CA THR A 144 6.42 7.58 -9.16
C THR A 144 6.69 8.59 -10.29
N GLN A 145 7.75 8.39 -11.08
CA GLN A 145 8.06 9.18 -12.28
C GLN A 145 7.34 8.67 -13.55
N LEU A 146 6.74 7.48 -13.50
CA LEU A 146 5.88 7.01 -14.58
C LEU A 146 4.51 7.69 -14.44
N ASP A 147 4.25 8.67 -15.29
CA ASP A 147 2.99 9.43 -15.31
C ASP A 147 1.78 8.57 -15.73
N ASN A 148 2.02 7.55 -16.56
CA ASN A 148 0.97 6.65 -17.02
C ASN A 148 0.73 5.50 -16.02
N ASP A 149 -0.52 5.35 -15.58
CA ASP A 149 -0.91 4.32 -14.61
C ASP A 149 -0.65 2.88 -15.10
N GLN A 150 -0.76 2.63 -16.41
CA GLN A 150 -0.49 1.30 -16.98
C GLN A 150 1.00 0.98 -16.94
N ASP A 151 1.86 1.96 -17.20
CA ASP A 151 3.30 1.78 -17.08
C ASP A 151 3.70 1.53 -15.65
N ARG A 152 3.17 2.32 -14.70
CA ARG A 152 3.43 2.10 -13.28
C ARG A 152 2.98 0.72 -12.83
N ARG A 153 1.80 0.27 -13.28
CA ARG A 153 1.31 -1.09 -13.03
C ARG A 153 2.26 -2.14 -13.60
N ALA A 154 2.71 -1.97 -14.84
CA ALA A 154 3.65 -2.88 -15.50
C ALA A 154 4.98 -2.95 -14.75
N TYR A 155 5.55 -1.80 -14.36
CA TYR A 155 6.77 -1.72 -13.56
C TYR A 155 6.67 -2.55 -12.29
N VAL A 156 5.59 -2.40 -11.52
CA VAL A 156 5.39 -3.15 -10.27
C VAL A 156 5.26 -4.65 -10.53
N LEU A 157 4.40 -5.07 -11.47
CA LEU A 157 4.17 -6.49 -11.74
C LEU A 157 5.43 -7.20 -12.27
N PHE A 158 6.17 -6.56 -13.19
CA PHE A 158 7.44 -7.12 -13.66
C PHE A 158 8.49 -7.15 -12.54
N SER A 159 8.51 -6.14 -11.66
CA SER A 159 9.42 -6.14 -10.51
C SER A 159 9.12 -7.22 -9.47
N LEU A 160 7.84 -7.55 -9.29
CA LEU A 160 7.41 -8.69 -8.46
C LEU A 160 7.83 -10.02 -9.08
N GLN A 161 7.59 -10.18 -10.39
CA GLN A 161 7.82 -11.44 -11.11
C GLN A 161 9.31 -11.75 -11.32
N TYR A 162 10.11 -10.74 -11.66
CA TYR A 162 11.49 -10.92 -12.10
C TYR A 162 12.53 -10.34 -11.13
N GLY A 163 12.14 -9.46 -10.21
CA GLY A 163 13.05 -8.77 -9.30
C GLY A 163 13.31 -7.31 -9.66
N GLN A 164 14.32 -6.72 -9.02
CA GLN A 164 14.58 -5.29 -9.13
C GLN A 164 15.04 -4.92 -10.55
N LEU A 165 14.10 -4.44 -11.38
CA LEU A 165 14.33 -4.15 -12.80
C LEU A 165 15.49 -3.18 -13.02
N MET A 166 15.63 -2.20 -12.12
CA MET A 166 16.66 -1.16 -12.17
C MET A 166 18.10 -1.67 -11.99
N THR A 167 18.29 -2.92 -11.54
CA THR A 167 19.63 -3.54 -11.42
C THR A 167 20.16 -4.07 -12.76
N ASN A 168 19.29 -4.23 -13.77
CA ASN A 168 19.69 -4.57 -15.13
C ASN A 168 19.81 -3.29 -15.97
N GLU A 169 20.96 -3.08 -16.62
CA GLU A 169 21.26 -1.86 -17.37
C GLU A 169 20.28 -1.63 -18.54
N GLU A 170 19.92 -2.69 -19.27
CA GLU A 170 19.02 -2.59 -20.42
C GLU A 170 17.60 -2.20 -19.98
N LEU A 171 17.08 -2.86 -18.95
CA LEU A 171 15.75 -2.58 -18.42
C LEU A 171 15.68 -1.19 -17.77
N SER A 172 16.71 -0.82 -17.02
CA SER A 172 16.86 0.52 -16.41
C SER A 172 16.83 1.62 -17.47
N LYS A 173 17.57 1.45 -18.57
CA LYS A 173 17.56 2.39 -19.70
C LYS A 173 16.17 2.49 -20.33
N LEU A 174 15.52 1.36 -20.59
CA LEU A 174 14.18 1.33 -21.16
C LEU A 174 13.16 2.09 -20.29
N ILE A 175 13.20 1.90 -18.97
CA ILE A 175 12.29 2.58 -18.03
C ILE A 175 12.52 4.09 -18.06
N LYS A 176 13.78 4.53 -18.05
CA LYS A 176 14.12 5.97 -18.17
C LYS A 176 13.64 6.56 -19.49
N GLU A 177 13.78 5.83 -20.60
CA GLU A 177 13.26 6.27 -21.89
C GLU A 177 11.73 6.45 -21.87
N VAL A 178 10.98 5.59 -21.19
CA VAL A 178 9.51 5.74 -21.05
C VAL A 178 9.15 6.93 -20.16
N ILE A 179 9.95 7.20 -19.11
CA ILE A 179 9.77 8.37 -18.25
C ILE A 179 9.99 9.67 -19.04
N GLU A 180 11.02 9.71 -19.88
CA GLU A 180 11.45 10.93 -20.59
C GLU A 180 10.67 11.18 -21.90
N ASP A 181 10.20 10.12 -22.57
CA ASP A 181 9.53 10.21 -23.87
C ASP A 181 8.02 9.98 -23.76
N SER A 182 7.25 11.07 -23.84
CA SER A 182 5.78 11.04 -23.83
C SER A 182 5.16 10.11 -24.90
N HIS A 183 5.84 9.86 -26.02
CA HIS A 183 5.34 8.95 -27.06
C HIS A 183 5.39 7.48 -26.66
N LYS A 184 6.21 7.13 -25.67
CA LYS A 184 6.37 5.75 -25.16
C LYS A 184 5.50 5.47 -23.93
N GLN A 185 4.85 6.49 -23.37
CA GLN A 185 3.94 6.31 -22.24
C GLN A 185 2.78 5.36 -22.59
N GLY A 186 2.43 4.47 -21.66
CA GLY A 186 1.47 3.38 -21.79
C GLY A 186 2.02 2.12 -22.46
N GLN A 187 3.29 2.10 -22.89
CA GLN A 187 3.88 0.98 -23.63
C GLN A 187 4.85 0.13 -22.80
N LEU A 188 5.15 0.49 -21.55
CA LEU A 188 6.22 -0.14 -20.77
C LEU A 188 6.01 -1.65 -20.63
N GLY A 189 4.78 -2.10 -20.37
CA GLY A 189 4.48 -3.53 -20.25
C GLY A 189 4.77 -4.31 -21.53
N TYR A 190 4.43 -3.74 -22.69
CA TYR A 190 4.76 -4.34 -23.98
C TYR A 190 6.28 -4.35 -24.20
N LEU A 191 6.95 -3.23 -23.97
CA LEU A 191 8.39 -3.10 -24.20
C LEU A 191 9.20 -4.07 -23.30
N LEU A 192 8.83 -4.18 -22.02
CA LEU A 192 9.43 -5.15 -21.09
C LEU A 192 9.21 -6.60 -21.56
N SER A 193 8.01 -6.95 -22.06
CA SER A 193 7.72 -8.30 -22.54
C SER A 193 8.62 -8.77 -23.70
N GLN A 194 9.20 -7.83 -24.45
CA GLN A 194 10.15 -8.09 -25.53
C GLN A 194 11.59 -8.33 -25.03
N ARG A 195 11.87 -8.14 -23.73
CA ARG A 195 13.21 -8.24 -23.12
C ARG A 195 13.40 -9.49 -22.27
N LYS A 196 13.00 -10.65 -22.81
CA LYS A 196 12.98 -11.93 -22.09
C LYS A 196 14.34 -12.32 -21.49
N GLU A 197 15.43 -12.12 -22.23
CA GLU A 197 16.78 -12.46 -21.77
C GLU A 197 17.17 -11.63 -20.55
N ALA A 198 17.07 -10.30 -20.64
CA ALA A 198 17.35 -9.39 -19.53
C ALA A 198 16.49 -9.68 -18.28
N LEU A 199 15.21 -9.99 -18.46
CA LEU A 199 14.31 -10.38 -17.37
C LEU A 199 14.69 -11.72 -16.73
N SER A 200 15.12 -12.69 -17.54
CA SER A 200 15.52 -14.01 -17.04
C SER A 200 16.77 -13.96 -16.17
N LEU A 201 17.72 -13.07 -16.47
CA LEU A 201 18.93 -12.86 -15.67
C LEU A 201 18.60 -12.37 -14.25
N LEU A 202 17.56 -11.57 -14.09
CA LEU A 202 17.12 -11.10 -12.77
C LEU A 202 16.49 -12.22 -11.94
N SER A 203 15.71 -13.10 -12.58
CA SER A 203 15.04 -14.21 -11.89
C SER A 203 15.99 -15.29 -11.37
N GLN A 204 17.22 -15.36 -11.91
CA GLN A 204 18.25 -16.32 -11.47
C GLN A 204 19.07 -15.82 -10.27
N ALA A 205 18.95 -14.54 -9.93
CA ALA A 205 19.67 -13.92 -8.82
C ALA A 205 18.84 -13.89 -7.51
N GLN A 206 17.65 -14.50 -7.51
CA GLN A 206 16.71 -14.63 -6.39
C GLN A 206 16.70 -16.05 -5.84
#